data_AF-A0A4Q4CSG5-F1
#
_entry.id   AF-A0A4Q4CSG5-F1
#
_cell.length_a   1.000
_cell.length_b   1.000
_cell.length_c   1.000
_cell.angle_alpha   90.00
_cell.angle_beta   90.00
_cell.angle_gamma   90.00
#
_symmetry.space_group_name_H-M   'P 1'
#
loop_
_entity.id
_entity.type
_entity.pdbx_description
1 polymer ?
#
loop_
_entity_poly.entity_id
_entity_poly.type
_entity_poly.pdbx_seq_one_letter_code
_entity_poly.pdbx_strand_id
1 'polypeptide(L)'
;MSDAIKTLPLVLEQPRGRAKPPRHLADLSPEERKEQAEKLGLPAFRLKQVSHHYFARLQRDPEAMTDLPAAQRDAIAEALLPTLLTPVRTQEADKGTTRKTLWRLFDGALVESVLMRYSERATLCVSSQAGCGMACPFCATGQGGLQRNMSTAEIIDQVVDGAAAMANGLVAGGPGRLSNIVFMGMGEPMANYKAVIGSIRRMVATDPDGLGMSARNITVSTVGLVPRMQQLATEGIPVTLALSLHAPDDELRNELVPINTRYSVHETVEAAWDYARITKRRVSIEYAMMRDINDQAWRADLLGDVLNGFGDWGWVHVNLIPLNEIPGAK
;
A
#
# COMPACT_ATOMS: atom_id res chain seq x y z
N MET A 1 -29.16 22.04 -15.63
CA MET A 1 -28.69 22.65 -14.38
C MET A 1 -27.49 21.83 -13.96
N SER A 2 -26.29 22.41 -14.10
CA SER A 2 -25.03 21.75 -13.77
C SER A 2 -24.94 21.64 -12.26
N ASP A 3 -25.21 20.46 -11.69
CA ASP A 3 -24.78 20.16 -10.33
C ASP A 3 -23.26 20.27 -10.34
N ALA A 4 -22.74 21.39 -9.82
CA ALA A 4 -21.33 21.57 -9.59
C ALA A 4 -20.89 20.45 -8.64
N ILE A 5 -20.16 19.47 -9.20
CA ILE A 5 -19.58 18.37 -8.43
C ILE A 5 -18.78 19.01 -7.30
N LYS A 6 -19.17 18.75 -6.06
CA LYS A 6 -18.43 19.20 -4.87
C LYS A 6 -17.04 18.57 -4.93
N THR A 7 -16.05 19.32 -5.39
CA THR A 7 -14.65 18.94 -5.28
C THR A 7 -14.28 18.94 -3.80
N LEU A 8 -13.94 17.76 -3.27
CA LEU A 8 -13.44 17.67 -1.91
C LEU A 8 -12.08 18.38 -1.82
N PRO A 9 -11.79 19.08 -0.71
CA PRO A 9 -10.48 19.69 -0.54
C PRO A 9 -9.39 18.64 -0.38
N LEU A 10 -8.17 19.00 -0.75
CA LEU A 10 -6.98 18.21 -0.42
C LEU A 10 -6.80 18.13 1.11
N VAL A 11 -6.74 16.92 1.65
CA VAL A 11 -6.51 16.65 3.08
C VAL A 11 -5.24 15.81 3.22
N LEU A 12 -4.13 16.47 3.57
CA LEU A 12 -2.84 15.80 3.75
C LEU A 12 -2.64 15.27 5.17
N GLU A 13 -3.29 15.88 6.16
CA GLU A 13 -3.16 15.50 7.56
C GLU A 13 -4.35 14.64 8.00
N GLN A 14 -4.06 13.62 8.81
CA GLN A 14 -5.13 12.83 9.42
C GLN A 14 -6.01 13.70 10.32
N PRO A 15 -7.34 13.47 10.36
CA PRO A 15 -8.25 14.15 11.28
C PRO A 15 -7.81 14.01 12.75
N ARG A 16 -7.90 15.10 13.52
CA ARG A 16 -7.55 15.12 14.95
C ARG A 16 -8.56 14.35 15.80
N GLY A 17 -8.12 13.87 16.98
CA GLY A 17 -8.99 13.25 17.99
C GLY A 17 -9.28 11.77 17.80
N ARG A 18 -8.60 11.09 16.86
CA ARG A 18 -8.74 9.64 16.65
C ARG A 18 -7.89 8.84 17.65
N ALA A 19 -8.44 7.73 18.14
CA ALA A 19 -7.70 6.76 18.93
C ALA A 19 -6.55 6.18 18.10
N LYS A 20 -5.44 5.83 18.76
CA LYS A 20 -4.35 5.09 18.11
C LYS A 20 -4.68 3.60 18.15
N PRO A 21 -4.30 2.82 17.12
CA PRO A 21 -4.43 1.38 17.18
C PRO A 21 -3.64 0.82 18.38
N PRO A 22 -4.09 -0.29 18.98
CA PRO A 22 -3.29 -0.98 19.98
C PRO A 22 -1.94 -1.36 19.37
N ARG A 23 -0.87 -1.23 20.18
CA ARG A 23 0.50 -1.41 19.68
C ARG A 23 0.73 -2.88 19.35
N HIS A 24 1.18 -3.15 18.14
CA HIS A 24 1.43 -4.51 17.65
C HIS A 24 2.91 -4.72 17.39
N LEU A 25 3.41 -5.96 17.48
CA LEU A 25 4.83 -6.31 17.29
C LEU A 25 5.38 -5.86 15.92
N ALA A 26 4.51 -5.85 14.90
CA ALA A 26 4.84 -5.39 13.56
C ALA A 26 5.05 -3.85 13.46
N ASP A 27 4.53 -3.06 14.41
CA ASP A 27 4.81 -1.62 14.47
C ASP A 27 6.25 -1.32 14.90
N LEU A 28 6.93 -2.31 15.51
CA LEU A 28 8.19 -2.13 16.20
C LEU A 28 9.40 -2.45 15.31
N SER A 29 10.47 -1.67 15.46
CA SER A 29 11.82 -2.04 15.04
C SER A 29 12.36 -3.26 15.80
N PRO A 30 13.34 -4.01 15.26
CA PRO A 30 13.98 -5.08 16.02
C PRO A 30 14.54 -4.60 17.37
N GLU A 31 14.99 -3.36 17.44
CA GLU A 31 15.45 -2.69 18.66
C GLU A 31 14.27 -2.38 19.59
N GLU A 32 13.20 -1.76 19.07
CA GLU A 32 11.99 -1.45 19.85
C GLU A 32 11.29 -2.72 20.37
N ARG A 33 11.42 -3.85 19.67
CA ARG A 33 10.95 -5.16 20.15
C ARG A 33 11.70 -5.57 21.42
N LYS A 34 13.03 -5.43 21.46
CA LYS A 34 13.81 -5.78 22.67
C LYS A 34 13.35 -4.96 23.88
N GLU A 35 13.17 -3.66 23.71
CA GLU A 35 12.64 -2.78 24.77
C GLU A 35 11.23 -3.19 25.20
N GLN A 36 10.38 -3.59 24.25
CA GLN A 36 9.03 -4.07 24.57
C GLN A 36 9.06 -5.39 25.35
N ALA A 37 10.01 -6.28 25.07
CA ALA A 37 10.21 -7.51 25.85
C ALA A 37 10.47 -7.20 27.32
N GLU A 38 11.39 -6.27 27.58
CA GLU A 38 11.76 -5.83 28.93
C GLU A 38 10.57 -5.20 29.66
N LYS A 39 9.81 -4.33 28.99
CA LYS A 39 8.59 -3.72 29.55
C LYS A 39 7.52 -4.73 29.94
N LEU A 40 7.42 -5.84 29.20
CA LEU A 40 6.48 -6.93 29.47
C LEU A 40 7.04 -7.96 30.48
N GLY A 41 8.27 -7.80 30.97
CA GLY A 41 8.93 -8.77 31.84
C GLY A 41 9.21 -10.11 31.15
N LEU A 42 9.27 -10.12 29.81
CA LEU A 42 9.48 -11.32 29.01
C LEU A 42 10.97 -11.44 28.63
N PRO A 43 11.55 -12.65 28.66
CA PRO A 43 12.86 -12.89 28.08
C PRO A 43 12.88 -12.50 26.59
N ALA A 44 13.96 -11.88 26.12
CA ALA A 44 14.07 -11.37 24.74
C ALA A 44 13.80 -12.44 23.66
N PHE A 45 14.09 -13.73 23.94
CA PHE A 45 13.81 -14.82 23.01
C PHE A 45 12.31 -15.05 22.80
N ARG A 46 11.44 -14.69 23.76
CA ARG A 46 9.98 -14.85 23.63
C ARG A 46 9.42 -14.00 22.50
N LEU A 47 9.88 -12.76 22.35
CA LEU A 47 9.45 -11.94 21.21
C LEU A 47 9.94 -12.50 19.88
N LYS A 48 11.14 -13.10 19.83
CA LYS A 48 11.62 -13.77 18.61
C LYS A 48 10.71 -14.94 18.23
N GLN A 49 10.24 -15.72 19.21
CA GLN A 49 9.28 -16.80 18.95
C GLN A 49 7.96 -16.26 18.38
N VAL A 50 7.37 -15.23 19.02
CA VAL A 50 6.13 -14.60 18.53
C VAL A 50 6.32 -14.01 17.14
N SER A 51 7.45 -13.33 16.90
CA SER A 51 7.79 -12.75 15.60
C SER A 51 7.95 -13.83 14.52
N HIS A 52 8.58 -14.96 14.84
CA HIS A 52 8.69 -16.12 13.95
C HIS A 52 7.31 -16.72 13.62
N HIS A 53 6.42 -16.89 14.60
CA HIS A 53 5.06 -17.35 14.33
C HIS A 53 4.30 -16.40 13.41
N TYR A 54 4.39 -15.11 13.69
CA TYR A 54 3.66 -14.10 12.93
C TYR A 54 4.17 -13.93 11.49
N PHE A 55 5.49 -13.76 11.30
CA PHE A 55 6.05 -13.48 9.98
C PHE A 55 6.37 -14.75 9.18
N ALA A 56 7.02 -15.75 9.77
CA ALA A 56 7.46 -16.93 9.01
C ALA A 56 6.38 -18.00 8.91
N ARG A 57 5.63 -18.23 9.99
CA ARG A 57 4.53 -19.22 10.01
C ARG A 57 3.18 -18.65 9.64
N LEU A 58 3.08 -17.32 9.48
CA LEU A 58 1.86 -16.61 9.09
C LEU A 58 0.69 -16.92 10.05
N GLN A 59 1.00 -17.09 11.34
CA GLN A 59 0.08 -17.54 12.37
C GLN A 59 -0.12 -16.47 13.44
N ARG A 60 -1.37 -16.30 13.86
CA ARG A 60 -1.80 -15.35 14.90
C ARG A 60 -2.48 -16.05 16.08
N ASP A 61 -2.96 -17.28 15.86
CA ASP A 61 -3.60 -18.09 16.87
C ASP A 61 -2.58 -18.51 17.96
N PRO A 62 -2.76 -18.09 19.22
CA PRO A 62 -1.90 -18.49 20.32
C PRO A 62 -1.87 -20.00 20.52
N GLU A 63 -2.96 -20.73 20.24
CA GLU A 63 -3.04 -22.18 20.42
C GLU A 63 -2.02 -22.91 19.54
N ALA A 64 -1.77 -22.39 18.34
CA ALA A 64 -0.79 -22.91 17.40
C ALA A 64 0.67 -22.56 17.78
N MET A 65 0.89 -21.67 18.75
CA MET A 65 2.24 -21.27 19.23
C MET A 65 2.75 -22.22 20.32
N THR A 66 2.93 -23.50 19.97
CA THR A 66 3.17 -24.58 20.95
C THR A 66 4.47 -24.49 21.74
N ASP A 67 5.42 -23.68 21.30
CA ASP A 67 6.70 -23.39 21.96
C ASP A 67 6.63 -22.22 22.96
N LEU A 68 5.47 -21.57 23.09
CA LEU A 68 5.11 -20.67 24.19
C LEU A 68 4.48 -21.48 25.34
N PRO A 69 4.72 -21.13 26.62
CA PRO A 69 4.10 -21.83 27.74
C PRO A 69 2.58 -21.73 27.68
N ALA A 70 1.88 -22.85 27.84
CA ALA A 70 0.42 -22.90 27.78
C ALA A 70 -0.24 -21.89 28.74
N ALA A 71 0.32 -21.70 29.94
CA ALA A 71 -0.20 -20.77 30.94
C ALA A 71 0.01 -19.27 30.61
N GLN A 72 0.81 -18.94 29.60
CA GLN A 72 1.19 -17.54 29.29
C GLN A 72 0.91 -17.12 27.84
N ARG A 73 0.68 -18.07 26.93
CA ARG A 73 0.60 -17.78 25.49
C ARG A 73 -0.48 -16.79 25.11
N ASP A 74 -1.65 -16.85 25.75
CA ASP A 74 -2.77 -15.96 25.42
C ASP A 74 -2.44 -14.53 25.82
N ALA A 75 -1.92 -14.33 27.05
CA ALA A 75 -1.49 -13.02 27.52
C ALA A 75 -0.33 -12.44 26.68
N ILE A 76 0.62 -13.29 26.27
CA ILE A 76 1.72 -12.90 25.38
C ILE A 76 1.18 -12.45 24.02
N ALA A 77 0.25 -13.21 23.44
CA ALA A 77 -0.33 -12.91 22.15
C ALA A 77 -1.23 -11.67 22.20
N GLU A 78 -2.04 -11.48 23.24
CA GLU A 78 -2.84 -10.27 23.43
C GLU A 78 -1.96 -9.01 23.53
N ALA A 79 -0.82 -9.11 24.24
CA ALA A 79 0.10 -8.00 24.42
C ALA A 79 0.95 -7.65 23.19
N LEU A 80 1.20 -8.62 22.30
CA LEU A 80 2.11 -8.46 21.16
C LEU A 80 1.43 -8.50 19.80
N LEU A 81 0.33 -9.25 19.67
CA LEU A 81 -0.43 -9.46 18.44
C LEU A 81 -1.93 -9.14 18.64
N PRO A 82 -2.30 -7.96 19.17
CA PRO A 82 -3.70 -7.59 19.31
C PRO A 82 -4.38 -7.60 17.93
N THR A 83 -5.66 -7.98 17.87
CA THR A 83 -6.40 -8.00 16.60
C THR A 83 -6.59 -6.58 16.07
N LEU A 84 -5.98 -6.27 14.93
CA LEU A 84 -6.06 -4.94 14.29
C LEU A 84 -7.11 -4.88 13.19
N LEU A 85 -7.28 -5.98 12.46
CA LEU A 85 -8.21 -6.12 11.34
C LEU A 85 -9.12 -7.33 11.57
N THR A 86 -10.42 -7.13 11.41
CA THR A 86 -11.42 -8.19 11.39
C THR A 86 -11.99 -8.32 9.98
N PRO A 87 -11.96 -9.51 9.33
CA PRO A 87 -12.57 -9.68 8.02
C PRO A 87 -14.10 -9.57 8.16
N VAL A 88 -14.71 -8.70 7.36
CA VAL A 88 -16.17 -8.50 7.36
C VAL A 88 -16.82 -9.27 6.22
N ARG A 89 -16.19 -9.24 5.04
CA ARG A 89 -16.72 -9.88 3.84
C ARG A 89 -15.58 -10.21 2.89
N THR A 90 -15.68 -11.37 2.24
CA THR A 90 -14.84 -11.74 1.10
C THR A 90 -15.68 -11.81 -0.17
N GLN A 91 -15.10 -11.40 -1.29
CA GLN A 91 -15.66 -11.55 -2.62
C GLN A 91 -14.61 -12.15 -3.54
N GLU A 92 -15.04 -12.94 -4.51
CA GLU A 92 -14.16 -13.61 -5.47
C GLU A 92 -14.55 -13.22 -6.90
N ALA A 93 -13.55 -13.16 -7.77
CA ALA A 93 -13.66 -12.92 -9.20
C ALA A 93 -12.67 -13.79 -9.96
N ASP A 94 -12.71 -13.75 -11.29
CA ASP A 94 -11.76 -14.44 -12.16
C ASP A 94 -11.67 -15.96 -11.90
N LYS A 95 -12.84 -16.60 -11.70
CA LYS A 95 -12.92 -18.04 -11.34
C LYS A 95 -12.15 -18.37 -10.05
N GLY A 96 -12.14 -17.45 -9.09
CA GLY A 96 -11.52 -17.63 -7.78
C GLY A 96 -10.03 -17.30 -7.73
N THR A 97 -9.42 -16.80 -8.81
CA THR A 97 -8.02 -16.35 -8.79
C THR A 97 -7.86 -14.93 -8.25
N THR A 98 -8.96 -14.19 -8.10
CA THR A 98 -8.98 -12.85 -7.48
C THR A 98 -9.88 -12.89 -6.25
N ARG A 99 -9.33 -12.53 -5.09
CA ARG A 99 -10.01 -12.51 -3.80
C ARG A 99 -9.90 -11.11 -3.19
N LYS A 100 -11.04 -10.43 -3.04
CA LYS A 100 -11.15 -9.13 -2.37
C LYS A 100 -11.69 -9.32 -0.95
N THR A 101 -11.03 -8.73 0.03
CA THR A 101 -11.46 -8.77 1.43
C THR A 101 -11.75 -7.37 1.95
N LEU A 102 -12.92 -7.20 2.54
CA LEU A 102 -13.31 -6.01 3.31
C LEU A 102 -12.91 -6.23 4.77
N TRP A 103 -12.13 -5.30 5.30
CA TRP A 103 -11.63 -5.31 6.66
C TRP A 103 -12.30 -4.23 7.49
N ARG A 104 -12.66 -4.57 8.72
CA ARG A 104 -12.97 -3.61 9.78
C ARG A 104 -11.73 -3.44 10.65
N LEU A 105 -11.25 -2.21 10.74
CA LEU A 105 -10.14 -1.85 11.61
C LEU A 105 -10.60 -1.71 13.07
N PHE A 106 -9.67 -1.62 14.02
CA PHE A 106 -9.96 -1.56 15.46
C PHE A 106 -10.97 -0.46 15.87
N ASP A 107 -11.01 0.65 15.12
CA ASP A 107 -11.89 1.80 15.36
C ASP A 107 -13.15 1.80 14.49
N GLY A 108 -13.42 0.70 13.80
CA GLY A 108 -14.61 0.51 12.96
C GLY A 108 -14.48 1.04 11.53
N ALA A 109 -13.38 1.73 11.19
CA ALA A 109 -13.10 2.14 9.82
C ALA A 109 -12.99 0.93 8.88
N LEU A 110 -13.35 1.10 7.61
CA LEU A 110 -13.34 0.03 6.62
C LEU A 110 -12.22 0.25 5.59
N VAL A 111 -11.49 -0.82 5.29
CA VAL A 111 -10.49 -0.84 4.20
C VAL A 111 -10.58 -2.13 3.40
N GLU A 112 -10.01 -2.14 2.21
CA GLU A 112 -10.02 -3.31 1.33
C GLU A 112 -8.59 -3.77 1.01
N SER A 113 -8.42 -5.08 0.84
CA SER A 113 -7.25 -5.66 0.16
C SER A 113 -7.70 -6.59 -0.94
N VAL A 114 -6.90 -6.70 -2.00
CA VAL A 114 -7.20 -7.56 -3.16
C VAL A 114 -6.01 -8.45 -3.46
N LEU A 115 -6.19 -9.76 -3.31
CA LEU A 115 -5.22 -10.78 -3.61
C LEU A 115 -5.51 -11.38 -4.99
N MET A 116 -4.54 -11.34 -5.89
CA MET A 116 -4.66 -11.81 -7.27
C MET A 116 -3.59 -12.84 -7.59
N ARG A 117 -3.98 -14.00 -8.10
CA ARG A 117 -3.07 -15.00 -8.66
C ARG A 117 -2.98 -14.84 -10.18
N TYR A 118 -1.75 -14.80 -10.65
CA TYR A 118 -1.36 -14.91 -12.06
C TYR A 118 -0.55 -16.19 -12.26
N SER A 119 -0.17 -16.51 -13.50
CA SER A 119 0.59 -17.72 -13.84
C SER A 119 1.90 -17.86 -13.04
N GLU A 120 2.69 -16.79 -12.97
CA GLU A 120 4.04 -16.79 -12.39
C GLU A 120 4.16 -16.00 -11.07
N ARG A 121 3.07 -15.39 -10.61
CA ARG A 121 3.10 -14.50 -9.43
C ARG A 121 1.76 -14.43 -8.71
N ALA A 122 1.80 -14.08 -7.43
CA ALA A 122 0.65 -13.63 -6.68
C ALA A 122 0.90 -12.21 -6.17
N THR A 123 -0.05 -11.31 -6.42
CA THR A 123 0.05 -9.89 -6.07
C THR A 123 -1.02 -9.54 -5.07
N LEU A 124 -0.63 -8.91 -3.97
CA LEU A 124 -1.55 -8.32 -3.01
C LEU A 124 -1.57 -6.80 -3.17
N CYS A 125 -2.74 -6.26 -3.45
CA CYS A 125 -3.03 -4.85 -3.37
C CYS A 125 -3.42 -4.48 -1.93
N VAL A 126 -2.64 -3.61 -1.30
CA VAL A 126 -2.83 -3.20 0.10
C VAL A 126 -3.28 -1.75 0.21
N SER A 127 -4.13 -1.50 1.20
CA SER A 127 -4.51 -0.14 1.62
C SER A 127 -3.47 0.44 2.60
N SER A 128 -3.24 1.75 2.51
CA SER A 128 -2.36 2.51 3.40
C SER A 128 -3.10 3.52 4.28
N GLN A 129 -4.34 3.86 3.92
CA GLN A 129 -5.23 4.75 4.66
C GLN A 129 -6.67 4.23 4.60
N ALA A 130 -7.49 4.61 5.58
CA ALA A 130 -8.94 4.50 5.47
C ALA A 130 -9.48 5.76 4.79
N GLY A 131 -9.92 5.63 3.54
CA GLY A 131 -10.22 6.77 2.68
C GLY A 131 -8.95 7.38 2.06
N CYS A 132 -9.08 8.52 1.38
CA CYS A 132 -7.96 9.21 0.76
C CYS A 132 -8.23 10.72 0.68
N GLY A 133 -7.24 11.52 1.02
CA GLY A 133 -7.35 12.98 1.00
C GLY A 133 -6.89 13.64 -0.30
N MET A 134 -6.61 12.87 -1.36
CA MET A 134 -6.15 13.42 -2.65
C MET A 134 -7.28 13.89 -3.56
N ALA A 135 -8.53 13.55 -3.24
CA ALA A 135 -9.72 14.05 -3.93
C ALA A 135 -9.77 13.83 -5.46
N CYS A 136 -9.06 12.83 -6.00
CA CYS A 136 -9.14 12.48 -7.43
C CYS A 136 -10.59 12.09 -7.79
N PRO A 137 -11.26 12.78 -8.73
CA PRO A 137 -12.70 12.62 -8.97
C PRO A 137 -13.07 11.28 -9.60
N PHE A 138 -12.13 10.65 -10.31
CA PHE A 138 -12.29 9.30 -10.89
C PHE A 138 -12.02 8.18 -9.87
N CYS A 139 -11.76 8.49 -8.59
CA CYS A 139 -11.45 7.50 -7.55
C CYS A 139 -12.54 7.49 -6.48
N ALA A 140 -13.22 6.36 -6.31
CA ALA A 140 -14.26 6.18 -5.28
C ALA A 140 -13.71 6.48 -3.86
N THR A 141 -12.47 6.10 -3.57
CA THR A 141 -11.80 6.38 -2.29
C THR A 141 -11.53 7.88 -2.11
N GLY A 142 -11.17 8.59 -3.19
CA GLY A 142 -10.95 10.03 -3.18
C GLY A 142 -12.24 10.81 -2.91
N GLN A 143 -13.37 10.33 -3.44
CA GLN A 143 -14.70 10.90 -3.19
C GLN A 143 -15.19 10.66 -1.74
N GLY A 144 -14.64 9.68 -1.03
CA GLY A 144 -14.99 9.39 0.37
C GLY A 144 -14.25 10.26 1.40
N GLY A 145 -13.21 11.00 0.99
CA GLY A 145 -12.34 11.77 1.88
C GLY A 145 -11.44 10.90 2.76
N LEU A 146 -10.57 11.54 3.55
CA LEU A 146 -9.64 10.86 4.47
C LEU A 146 -10.29 10.67 5.85
N GLN A 147 -10.37 9.42 6.33
CA GLN A 147 -10.78 9.11 7.70
C GLN A 147 -9.58 9.04 8.64
N ARG A 148 -8.54 8.29 8.27
CA ARG A 148 -7.27 8.19 9.01
C ARG A 148 -6.17 7.45 8.24
N ASN A 149 -4.95 7.58 8.75
CA ASN A 149 -3.82 6.73 8.38
C ASN A 149 -3.90 5.35 9.05
N MET A 150 -3.38 4.33 8.37
CA MET A 150 -3.16 3.01 8.97
C MET A 150 -1.79 2.95 9.66
N SER A 151 -1.66 2.15 10.72
CA SER A 151 -0.34 1.85 11.31
C SER A 151 0.47 0.91 10.42
N THR A 152 1.77 0.79 10.72
CA THR A 152 2.64 -0.20 10.08
C THR A 152 2.05 -1.60 10.20
N ALA A 153 1.59 -1.97 11.39
CA ALA A 153 1.03 -3.28 11.65
C ALA A 153 -0.31 -3.50 10.93
N GLU A 154 -1.18 -2.50 10.82
CA GLU A 154 -2.43 -2.63 10.06
C GLU A 154 -2.17 -2.87 8.56
N ILE A 155 -1.11 -2.28 8.01
CA ILE A 155 -0.68 -2.56 6.64
C ILE A 155 -0.12 -3.99 6.53
N ILE A 156 0.75 -4.38 7.45
CA ILE A 156 1.39 -5.71 7.46
C ILE A 156 0.38 -6.84 7.69
N ASP A 157 -0.66 -6.60 8.49
CA ASP A 157 -1.71 -7.59 8.73
C ASP A 157 -2.46 -7.96 7.45
N GLN A 158 -2.62 -7.04 6.49
CA GLN A 158 -3.15 -7.38 5.17
C GLN A 158 -2.20 -8.32 4.43
N VAL A 159 -0.89 -8.10 4.53
CA VAL A 159 0.14 -8.92 3.87
C VAL A 159 0.23 -10.31 4.48
N VAL A 160 0.23 -10.42 5.81
CA VAL A 160 0.25 -11.71 6.51
C VAL A 160 -1.01 -12.52 6.18
N ASP A 161 -2.19 -11.89 6.15
CA ASP A 161 -3.42 -12.58 5.73
C ASP A 161 -3.34 -13.05 4.28
N GLY A 162 -2.92 -12.18 3.36
CA GLY A 162 -2.78 -12.54 1.94
C GLY A 162 -1.76 -13.65 1.71
N ALA A 163 -0.64 -13.64 2.45
CA ALA A 163 0.37 -14.69 2.39
C ALA A 163 -0.17 -16.01 2.95
N ALA A 164 -0.91 -15.98 4.08
CA ALA A 164 -1.54 -17.16 4.66
C ALA A 164 -2.60 -17.75 3.71
N ALA A 165 -3.43 -16.90 3.10
CA ALA A 165 -4.43 -17.32 2.13
C ALA A 165 -3.81 -18.01 0.90
N MET A 166 -2.68 -17.49 0.41
CA MET A 166 -1.90 -18.14 -0.66
C MET A 166 -1.31 -19.48 -0.21
N ALA A 167 -0.67 -19.52 0.96
CA ALA A 167 -0.02 -20.73 1.49
C ALA A 167 -1.03 -21.85 1.73
N ASN A 168 -2.23 -21.51 2.22
CA ASN A 168 -3.30 -22.45 2.51
C ASN A 168 -4.18 -22.80 1.29
N GLY A 169 -3.88 -22.25 0.11
CA GLY A 169 -4.62 -22.55 -1.12
C GLY A 169 -6.04 -21.98 -1.17
N LEU A 170 -6.32 -20.90 -0.44
CA LEU A 170 -7.64 -20.23 -0.42
C LEU A 170 -7.93 -19.41 -1.69
N VAL A 171 -6.98 -19.35 -2.62
CA VAL A 171 -7.13 -18.74 -3.95
C VAL A 171 -6.95 -19.84 -4.97
N ALA A 172 -7.84 -19.92 -5.97
CA ALA A 172 -7.84 -20.97 -6.99
C ALA A 172 -6.44 -21.16 -7.61
N GLY A 173 -6.05 -22.41 -7.86
CA GLY A 173 -4.69 -22.79 -8.26
C GLY A 173 -3.83 -23.43 -7.17
N GLY A 174 -4.40 -23.70 -5.98
CA GLY A 174 -3.76 -24.46 -4.90
C GLY A 174 -2.75 -23.66 -4.06
N PRO A 175 -2.05 -24.29 -3.11
CA PRO A 175 -1.02 -23.64 -2.30
C PRO A 175 0.03 -22.89 -3.14
N GLY A 176 0.42 -21.70 -2.68
CA GLY A 176 1.43 -20.89 -3.35
C GLY A 176 2.04 -19.85 -2.43
N ARG A 177 2.89 -18.99 -2.99
CA ARG A 177 3.58 -17.93 -2.25
C ARG A 177 3.10 -16.57 -2.72
N LEU A 178 2.79 -15.67 -1.80
CA LEU A 178 2.63 -14.25 -2.10
C LEU A 178 3.97 -13.67 -2.57
N SER A 179 4.04 -13.21 -3.81
CA SER A 179 5.31 -12.82 -4.43
C SER A 179 5.47 -11.30 -4.58
N ASN A 180 4.37 -10.56 -4.71
CA ASN A 180 4.35 -9.14 -5.02
C ASN A 180 3.37 -8.36 -4.13
N ILE A 181 3.74 -7.13 -3.79
CA ILE A 181 2.89 -6.17 -3.07
C ILE A 181 2.77 -4.91 -3.90
N VAL A 182 1.56 -4.36 -4.01
CA VAL A 182 1.33 -3.05 -4.61
C VAL A 182 0.55 -2.17 -3.62
N PHE A 183 1.08 -0.99 -3.33
CA PHE A 183 0.37 0.04 -2.57
C PHE A 183 -0.56 0.81 -3.50
N MET A 184 -1.59 0.13 -4.01
CA MET A 184 -2.59 0.67 -4.95
C MET A 184 -4.02 0.46 -4.43
N GLY A 185 -4.16 0.18 -3.13
CA GLY A 185 -5.45 0.07 -2.45
C GLY A 185 -5.97 1.45 -2.05
N MET A 186 -6.62 1.53 -0.89
CA MET A 186 -7.13 2.79 -0.37
C MET A 186 -6.00 3.65 0.23
N GLY A 187 -5.99 4.93 -0.13
CA GLY A 187 -5.07 5.94 0.41
C GLY A 187 -3.93 6.35 -0.53
N GLU A 188 -3.26 7.44 -0.15
CA GLU A 188 -2.02 7.91 -0.74
C GLU A 188 -0.83 7.46 0.14
N PRO A 189 -0.02 6.47 -0.30
CA PRO A 189 1.06 5.91 0.50
C PRO A 189 2.06 6.96 1.00
N MET A 190 2.36 7.98 0.18
CA MET A 190 3.30 9.03 0.56
C MET A 190 2.75 10.00 1.61
N ALA A 191 1.43 10.11 1.75
CA ALA A 191 0.79 10.85 2.84
C ALA A 191 0.86 10.07 4.16
N ASN A 192 1.04 8.74 4.11
CA ASN A 192 1.28 7.88 5.27
C ASN A 192 2.72 7.32 5.31
N TYR A 193 3.69 8.16 4.94
CA TYR A 193 5.08 7.77 4.65
C TYR A 193 5.73 6.90 5.74
N LYS A 194 5.66 7.31 7.01
CA LYS A 194 6.34 6.59 8.11
C LYS A 194 5.83 5.15 8.26
N ALA A 195 4.51 4.94 8.21
CA ALA A 195 3.93 3.61 8.34
C ALA A 195 4.21 2.75 7.09
N VAL A 196 4.15 3.35 5.90
CA VAL A 196 4.47 2.67 4.65
C VAL A 196 5.93 2.20 4.64
N ILE A 197 6.91 3.06 4.95
CA ILE A 197 8.33 2.65 5.03
C ILE A 197 8.54 1.60 6.13
N GLY A 198 7.91 1.77 7.30
CA GLY A 198 7.92 0.77 8.36
C GLY A 198 7.45 -0.59 7.85
N SER A 199 6.34 -0.63 7.11
CA SER A 199 5.78 -1.86 6.55
C SER A 199 6.70 -2.47 5.50
N ILE A 200 7.27 -1.67 4.58
CA ILE A 200 8.21 -2.16 3.57
C ILE A 200 9.43 -2.80 4.24
N ARG A 201 9.98 -2.18 5.29
CA ARG A 201 11.11 -2.74 6.05
C ARG A 201 10.74 -4.09 6.72
N ARG A 202 9.50 -4.26 7.19
CA ARG A 202 8.98 -5.55 7.71
C ARG A 202 8.73 -6.58 6.61
N MET A 203 8.31 -6.17 5.42
CA MET A 203 8.14 -7.07 4.28
C MET A 203 9.50 -7.62 3.82
N VAL A 204 10.54 -6.79 3.81
CA VAL A 204 11.87 -7.13 3.28
C VAL A 204 12.77 -7.83 4.31
N ALA A 205 12.65 -7.50 5.60
CA ALA A 205 13.43 -8.16 6.65
C ALA A 205 13.17 -9.67 6.65
N THR A 206 14.20 -10.47 6.94
CA THR A 206 14.10 -11.93 7.02
C THR A 206 13.62 -12.38 8.40
N ASP A 207 13.21 -13.64 8.52
CA ASP A 207 12.91 -14.28 9.80
C ASP A 207 14.06 -14.07 10.82
N PRO A 208 13.76 -13.73 12.09
CA PRO A 208 12.44 -13.54 12.69
C PRO A 208 11.82 -12.16 12.48
N ASP A 209 12.50 -11.23 11.83
CA ASP A 209 12.14 -9.82 11.86
C ASP A 209 11.12 -9.35 10.81
N GLY A 210 10.83 -10.20 9.81
CA GLY A 210 9.94 -9.89 8.70
C GLY A 210 9.65 -11.07 7.75
N LEU A 211 9.05 -10.76 6.60
CA LEU A 211 8.52 -11.74 5.62
C LEU A 211 9.53 -12.25 4.58
N GLY A 212 10.73 -11.68 4.50
CA GLY A 212 11.78 -12.08 3.56
C GLY A 212 11.44 -11.83 2.09
N MET A 213 10.60 -10.83 1.78
CA MET A 213 10.23 -10.48 0.41
C MET A 213 11.35 -9.71 -0.30
N SER A 214 11.47 -9.89 -1.61
CA SER A 214 12.33 -9.01 -2.42
C SER A 214 11.70 -7.62 -2.51
N ALA A 215 12.45 -6.58 -2.12
CA ALA A 215 12.03 -5.19 -2.29
C ALA A 215 11.65 -4.86 -3.74
N ARG A 216 12.26 -5.55 -4.72
CA ARG A 216 11.98 -5.37 -6.16
C ARG A 216 10.56 -5.78 -6.57
N ASN A 217 9.88 -6.57 -5.73
CA ASN A 217 8.51 -7.02 -5.94
C ASN A 217 7.49 -6.17 -5.18
N ILE A 218 7.94 -5.10 -4.53
CA ILE A 218 7.09 -4.14 -3.83
C ILE A 218 7.00 -2.88 -4.69
N THR A 219 5.79 -2.48 -5.05
CA THR A 219 5.53 -1.24 -5.79
C THR A 219 4.82 -0.24 -4.89
N VAL A 220 5.39 0.95 -4.75
CA VAL A 220 4.77 2.08 -4.05
C VAL A 220 4.19 3.03 -5.08
N SER A 221 2.86 3.18 -5.12
CA SER A 221 2.19 4.15 -5.98
C SER A 221 2.06 5.50 -5.27
N THR A 222 2.06 6.59 -6.03
CA THR A 222 1.76 7.93 -5.53
C THR A 222 1.13 8.80 -6.61
N VAL A 223 0.26 9.73 -6.21
CA VAL A 223 -0.25 10.80 -7.09
C VAL A 223 0.72 11.96 -7.29
N GLY A 224 1.92 11.92 -6.69
CA GLY A 224 2.97 12.92 -6.96
C GLY A 224 3.29 13.83 -5.77
N LEU A 225 3.45 13.28 -4.56
CA LEU A 225 3.98 14.05 -3.43
C LEU A 225 5.50 14.19 -3.58
N VAL A 226 5.95 15.16 -4.38
CA VAL A 226 7.35 15.34 -4.80
C VAL A 226 8.36 15.24 -3.65
N PRO A 227 8.20 15.93 -2.49
CA PRO A 227 9.17 15.82 -1.40
C PRO A 227 9.31 14.39 -0.84
N ARG A 228 8.23 13.60 -0.86
CA ARG A 228 8.22 12.21 -0.40
C ARG A 228 8.79 11.25 -1.44
N MET A 229 8.64 11.55 -2.73
CA MET A 229 9.31 10.80 -3.81
C MET A 229 10.82 10.97 -3.72
N GLN A 230 11.29 12.20 -3.51
CA GLN A 230 12.70 12.51 -3.28
C GLN A 230 13.23 11.82 -2.02
N GLN A 231 12.44 11.81 -0.95
CA GLN A 231 12.78 11.07 0.27
C GLN A 231 12.90 9.56 -0.01
N LEU A 232 11.92 8.96 -0.69
CA LEU A 232 11.94 7.53 -1.02
C LEU A 232 13.18 7.16 -1.85
N ALA A 233 13.60 8.03 -2.79
CA ALA A 233 14.79 7.80 -3.62
C ALA A 233 16.07 7.60 -2.80
N THR A 234 16.13 8.14 -1.58
CA THR A 234 17.30 8.08 -0.70
C THR A 234 17.17 7.08 0.47
N GLU A 235 16.03 6.38 0.62
CA GLU A 235 15.80 5.39 1.69
C GLU A 235 16.70 4.14 1.59
N GLY A 236 17.33 3.92 0.44
CA GLY A 236 18.17 2.74 0.18
C GLY A 236 17.38 1.44 0.03
N ILE A 237 16.05 1.51 -0.19
CA ILE A 237 15.19 0.36 -0.42
C ILE A 237 14.79 0.33 -1.90
N PRO A 238 15.22 -0.66 -2.70
CA PRO A 238 15.03 -0.65 -4.16
C PRO A 238 13.62 -1.12 -4.57
N VAL A 239 12.58 -0.47 -4.05
CA VAL A 239 11.19 -0.69 -4.45
C VAL A 239 10.95 -0.20 -5.89
N THR A 240 9.84 -0.58 -6.49
CA THR A 240 9.35 0.06 -7.72
C THR A 240 8.53 1.29 -7.33
N LEU A 241 8.81 2.44 -7.94
CA LEU A 241 7.93 3.61 -7.86
C LEU A 241 6.92 3.54 -9.01
N ALA A 242 5.65 3.70 -8.69
CA ALA A 242 4.59 3.94 -9.67
C ALA A 242 4.04 5.36 -9.49
N LEU A 243 4.03 6.15 -10.56
CA LEU A 243 3.49 7.51 -10.57
C LEU A 243 2.13 7.52 -11.26
N SER A 244 1.08 7.84 -10.51
CA SER A 244 -0.27 8.06 -11.01
C SER A 244 -0.35 9.45 -11.68
N LEU A 245 -0.02 9.48 -12.97
CA LEU A 245 0.13 10.72 -13.73
C LEU A 245 -1.20 11.17 -14.34
N HIS A 246 -1.81 10.31 -15.15
CA HIS A 246 -3.16 10.41 -15.76
C HIS A 246 -3.43 11.60 -16.71
N ALA A 247 -2.55 12.59 -16.79
CA ALA A 247 -2.56 13.63 -17.82
C ALA A 247 -1.14 14.19 -17.99
N PRO A 248 -0.70 14.48 -19.24
CA PRO A 248 0.64 14.98 -19.52
C PRO A 248 0.75 16.52 -19.46
N ASP A 249 -0.34 17.23 -19.21
CA ASP A 249 -0.43 18.70 -19.11
C ASP A 249 -1.11 19.11 -17.81
N ASP A 250 -0.68 20.27 -17.28
CA ASP A 250 -1.16 20.76 -15.99
C ASP A 250 -2.64 21.14 -16.00
N GLU A 251 -3.16 21.65 -17.11
CA GLU A 251 -4.56 22.07 -17.23
C GLU A 251 -5.49 20.91 -16.89
N LEU A 252 -5.37 19.79 -17.61
CA LEU A 252 -6.19 18.62 -17.32
C LEU A 252 -5.79 17.95 -16.00
N ARG A 253 -4.49 17.89 -15.68
CA ARG A 253 -4.03 17.20 -14.47
C ARG A 253 -4.52 17.89 -13.19
N ASN A 254 -4.67 19.21 -13.20
CA ASN A 254 -5.28 19.96 -12.08
C ASN A 254 -6.71 19.50 -11.78
N GLU A 255 -7.47 19.09 -12.80
CA GLU A 255 -8.84 18.60 -12.64
C GLU A 255 -8.88 17.13 -12.19
N LEU A 256 -8.03 16.28 -12.78
CA LEU A 256 -8.04 14.84 -12.51
C LEU A 256 -7.28 14.48 -11.22
N VAL A 257 -6.21 15.19 -10.92
CA VAL A 257 -5.30 14.87 -9.81
C VAL A 257 -4.99 16.17 -9.07
N PRO A 258 -5.89 16.64 -8.16
CA PRO A 258 -5.83 18.01 -7.63
C PRO A 258 -4.52 18.40 -6.93
N ILE A 259 -3.73 17.42 -6.45
CA ILE A 259 -2.39 17.67 -5.91
C ILE A 259 -1.45 18.33 -6.93
N ASN A 260 -1.76 18.25 -8.23
CA ASN A 260 -1.02 18.89 -9.31
C ASN A 260 -0.95 20.42 -9.16
N THR A 261 -1.95 21.02 -8.52
CA THR A 261 -1.95 22.46 -8.19
C THR A 261 -0.83 22.87 -7.22
N ARG A 262 -0.17 21.88 -6.57
CA ARG A 262 1.01 22.08 -5.71
C ARG A 262 2.31 21.61 -6.35
N TYR A 263 2.24 20.61 -7.22
CA TYR A 263 3.39 20.02 -7.91
C TYR A 263 2.99 19.73 -9.36
N SER A 264 3.49 20.53 -10.29
CA SER A 264 3.19 20.41 -11.71
C SER A 264 3.55 19.05 -12.29
N VAL A 265 3.08 18.77 -13.51
CA VAL A 265 3.49 17.60 -14.28
C VAL A 265 5.01 17.54 -14.39
N HIS A 266 5.65 18.67 -14.73
CA HIS A 266 7.11 18.74 -14.88
C HIS A 266 7.83 18.34 -13.58
N GLU A 267 7.50 18.98 -12.45
CA GLU A 267 8.11 18.68 -11.14
C GLU A 267 7.87 17.22 -10.72
N THR A 268 6.68 16.70 -10.99
CA THR A 268 6.33 15.33 -10.62
C THR A 268 7.08 14.29 -11.46
N VAL A 269 7.20 14.52 -12.77
CA VAL A 269 7.95 13.64 -13.68
C VAL A 269 9.46 13.76 -13.42
N GLU A 270 9.97 14.95 -13.13
CA GLU A 270 11.36 15.15 -12.73
C GLU A 270 11.69 14.37 -11.45
N ALA A 271 10.83 14.44 -10.42
CA ALA A 271 11.02 13.67 -9.19
C ALA A 271 11.00 12.15 -9.42
N ALA A 272 10.17 11.67 -10.36
CA ALA A 272 10.16 10.28 -10.77
C ALA A 272 11.44 9.89 -11.54
N TRP A 273 11.93 10.76 -12.42
CA TRP A 273 13.21 10.58 -13.09
C TRP A 273 14.37 10.51 -12.08
N ASP A 274 14.40 11.41 -11.11
CA ASP A 274 15.42 11.40 -10.06
C ASP A 274 15.40 10.11 -9.24
N TYR A 275 14.21 9.62 -8.90
CA TYR A 275 14.06 8.29 -8.30
C TYR A 275 14.70 7.21 -9.17
N ALA A 276 14.38 7.18 -10.47
CA ALA A 276 14.93 6.20 -11.40
C ALA A 276 16.46 6.30 -11.53
N ARG A 277 16.98 7.53 -11.60
CA ARG A 277 18.40 7.86 -11.75
C ARG A 277 19.20 7.45 -10.52
N ILE A 278 18.68 7.68 -9.31
CA ILE A 278 19.33 7.33 -8.04
C ILE A 278 19.28 5.82 -7.79
N THR A 279 18.09 5.22 -7.92
CA THR A 279 17.87 3.81 -7.57
C THR A 279 18.26 2.83 -8.68
N LYS A 280 18.47 3.34 -9.92
CA LYS A 280 18.65 2.55 -11.15
C LYS A 280 17.48 1.61 -11.43
N ARG A 281 16.28 1.97 -10.96
CA ARG A 281 15.02 1.24 -11.16
C ARG A 281 14.16 1.99 -12.16
N ARG A 282 13.50 1.25 -13.06
CA ARG A 282 12.46 1.86 -13.89
C ARG A 282 11.27 2.31 -13.04
N VAL A 283 10.66 3.42 -13.42
CA VAL A 283 9.39 3.90 -12.87
C VAL A 283 8.24 3.40 -13.73
N SER A 284 7.13 3.06 -13.09
CA SER A 284 5.87 2.80 -13.78
C SER A 284 5.03 4.08 -13.81
N ILE A 285 4.58 4.51 -14.97
CA ILE A 285 3.62 5.61 -15.13
C ILE A 285 2.25 4.97 -15.25
N GLU A 286 1.37 5.27 -14.30
CA GLU A 286 -0.01 4.79 -14.32
C GLU A 286 -0.89 5.85 -15.01
N TYR A 287 -1.61 5.45 -16.05
CA TYR A 287 -2.45 6.32 -16.87
C TYR A 287 -3.86 5.71 -17.00
N ALA A 288 -4.80 6.22 -16.20
CA ALA A 288 -6.19 5.79 -16.28
C ALA A 288 -6.82 6.36 -17.56
N MET A 289 -7.29 5.48 -18.44
CA MET A 289 -7.88 5.84 -19.73
C MET A 289 -9.35 6.22 -19.54
N MET A 290 -9.66 7.50 -19.77
CA MET A 290 -10.97 8.10 -19.61
C MET A 290 -11.45 8.59 -20.97
N ARG A 291 -12.56 7.99 -21.44
CA ARG A 291 -13.10 8.23 -22.77
C ARG A 291 -13.37 9.72 -22.99
N ASP A 292 -12.87 10.25 -24.11
CA ASP A 292 -13.05 11.64 -24.54
C ASP A 292 -12.46 12.70 -23.57
N ILE A 293 -11.73 12.27 -22.54
CA ILE A 293 -11.10 13.16 -21.55
C ILE A 293 -9.58 13.19 -21.76
N ASN A 294 -8.92 12.03 -21.70
CA ASN A 294 -7.47 11.93 -21.76
C ASN A 294 -6.95 10.83 -22.71
N ASP A 295 -7.81 10.24 -23.53
CA ASP A 295 -7.50 9.11 -24.41
C ASP A 295 -7.20 9.50 -25.87
N GLN A 296 -7.06 10.78 -26.16
CA GLN A 296 -6.79 11.27 -27.52
C GLN A 296 -5.34 11.01 -27.94
N ALA A 297 -5.11 10.67 -29.22
CA ALA A 297 -3.78 10.36 -29.75
C ALA A 297 -2.75 11.48 -29.52
N TRP A 298 -3.15 12.75 -29.66
CA TRP A 298 -2.25 13.89 -29.46
C TRP A 298 -1.77 14.03 -28.00
N ARG A 299 -2.56 13.56 -27.01
CA ARG A 299 -2.12 13.49 -25.61
C ARG A 299 -1.12 12.35 -25.39
N ALA A 300 -1.22 11.27 -26.17
CA ALA A 300 -0.21 10.21 -26.15
C ALA A 300 1.13 10.72 -26.68
N ASP A 301 1.13 11.52 -27.75
CA ASP A 301 2.34 12.19 -28.26
C ASP A 301 2.94 13.13 -27.21
N LEU A 302 2.10 13.99 -26.60
CA LEU A 302 2.53 14.90 -25.53
C LEU A 302 3.08 14.16 -24.31
N LEU A 303 2.48 13.04 -23.90
CA LEU A 303 3.01 12.18 -22.85
C LEU A 303 4.40 11.64 -23.23
N GLY A 304 4.57 11.22 -24.49
CA GLY A 304 5.86 10.81 -25.03
C GLY A 304 6.91 11.91 -24.91
N ASP A 305 6.57 13.14 -25.31
CA ASP A 305 7.47 14.30 -25.23
C ASP A 305 7.86 14.62 -23.78
N VAL A 306 6.90 14.64 -22.86
CA VAL A 306 7.15 14.90 -21.43
C VAL A 306 8.09 13.85 -20.83
N LEU A 307 7.85 12.57 -21.08
CA LEU A 307 8.66 11.49 -20.50
C LEU A 307 10.06 11.40 -21.13
N ASN A 308 10.16 11.61 -22.45
CA ASN A 308 11.44 11.62 -23.17
C ASN A 308 12.25 12.91 -22.95
N GLY A 309 11.62 13.97 -22.45
CA GLY A 309 12.30 15.18 -21.99
C GLY A 309 13.24 14.92 -20.80
N PHE A 310 13.11 13.78 -20.13
CA PHE A 310 13.98 13.36 -19.05
C PHE A 310 14.74 12.07 -19.37
N GLY A 311 15.99 12.04 -18.94
CA GLY A 311 16.85 10.85 -19.01
C GLY A 311 17.36 10.50 -20.41
N ASP A 312 18.28 9.54 -20.44
CA ASP A 312 19.02 9.09 -21.63
C ASP A 312 18.85 7.58 -21.88
N TRP A 313 17.96 6.91 -21.15
CA TRP A 313 17.66 5.48 -21.27
C TRP A 313 16.17 5.21 -21.01
N GLY A 314 15.72 3.98 -21.29
CA GLY A 314 14.32 3.57 -21.08
C GLY A 314 13.92 3.45 -19.61
N TRP A 315 13.85 4.58 -18.90
CA TRP A 315 13.66 4.67 -17.45
C TRP A 315 12.21 4.54 -17.00
N VAL A 316 11.24 4.68 -17.91
CA VAL A 316 9.81 4.52 -17.63
C VAL A 316 9.20 3.31 -18.33
N HIS A 317 8.13 2.79 -17.76
CA HIS A 317 7.12 1.97 -18.43
C HIS A 317 5.77 2.65 -18.24
N VAL A 318 4.91 2.70 -19.27
CA VAL A 318 3.57 3.29 -19.16
C VAL A 318 2.52 2.18 -19.09
N ASN A 319 1.77 2.13 -18.00
CA ASN A 319 0.60 1.28 -17.82
C ASN A 319 -0.66 2.06 -18.18
N LEU A 320 -1.31 1.70 -19.28
CA LEU A 320 -2.63 2.20 -19.63
C LEU A 320 -3.69 1.36 -18.91
N ILE A 321 -4.48 2.00 -18.05
CA ILE A 321 -5.45 1.33 -17.18
C ILE A 321 -6.85 1.68 -17.66
N PRO A 322 -7.65 0.72 -18.15
CA PRO A 322 -9.07 0.95 -18.41
C PRO A 322 -9.77 1.36 -17.10
N LEU A 323 -10.50 2.49 -17.11
CA LEU A 323 -11.21 2.94 -15.92
C LEU A 323 -12.37 1.99 -15.60
N ASN A 324 -12.45 1.55 -14.35
CA ASN A 324 -13.63 0.83 -13.86
C ASN A 324 -14.79 1.81 -13.63
N GLU A 325 -16.01 1.42 -13.99
CA GLU A 325 -17.19 2.25 -13.73
C GLU A 325 -17.38 2.50 -12.23
N ILE A 326 -17.47 3.77 -11.85
CA ILE A 326 -17.79 4.19 -10.48
C ILE A 326 -19.12 4.94 -10.54
N PRO A 327 -20.13 4.53 -9.76
CA PRO A 327 -21.40 5.25 -9.70
C PRO A 327 -21.18 6.73 -9.34
N GLY A 328 -21.57 7.63 -10.24
CA GLY A 328 -21.44 9.08 -10.06
C GLY A 328 -20.10 9.69 -10.51
N ALA A 329 -19.15 8.90 -11.03
CA ALA A 329 -17.99 9.43 -11.76
C ALA A 329 -18.38 9.77 -13.22
N LYS A 330 -17.78 10.82 -13.77
CA LYS A 330 -17.87 11.13 -15.21
C LYS A 330 -16.95 10.22 -16.01
#